data_AF-A0A2V7IRQ6-F1
#
_entry.id   AF-A0A2V7IRQ6-F1
#
_cell.length_a   1.000
_cell.length_b   1.000
_cell.length_c   1.000
_cell.angle_alpha   90.00
_cell.angle_beta   90.00
_cell.angle_gamma   90.00
#
_symmetry.space_group_name_H-M   'P 1'
#
loop_
_entity.id
_entity.type
_entity.pdbx_description
1 polymer ?
#
loop_
_entity_poly.entity_id
_entity_poly.type
_entity_poly.pdbx_seq_one_letter_code
_entity_poly.pdbx_strand_id
1 'polypeptide(L)'
;QVGTDTAKFDPFLTNVSAQFAITPATIHGIAALLGLGGRSASRQPPATPPPAGTESPPNPADRTRSVGPEALPIGGGGKGFNLSLNYTRIRTRPQADSASIGGSAGSQQVGFTLSFQPTARWSATWESNYNFDTRQFGAHAIRLERDLNRWHASFSFLKAPNGNFAFSFYVALLDQPDIKFDYEQQSFTR
;
A
#
# COMPACT_ATOMS: atom_id res chain seq x y z
N GLN A 1 -31.25 -50.31 -12.20
CA GLN A 1 -31.42 -49.37 -11.08
C GLN A 1 -30.34 -48.30 -11.26
N VAL A 2 -30.68 -47.19 -11.90
CA VAL A 2 -29.72 -46.11 -12.20
C VAL A 2 -29.63 -45.19 -11.00
N GLY A 3 -28.40 -44.97 -10.52
CA GLY A 3 -28.11 -44.22 -9.31
C GLY A 3 -28.56 -42.76 -9.41
N THR A 4 -29.42 -42.34 -8.50
CA THR A 4 -29.66 -40.92 -8.22
C THR A 4 -28.52 -40.43 -7.33
N ASP A 5 -27.37 -40.20 -7.95
CA ASP A 5 -26.28 -39.46 -7.31
C ASP A 5 -26.77 -38.03 -7.06
N THR A 6 -27.23 -37.80 -5.83
CA THR A 6 -27.84 -36.55 -5.42
C THR A 6 -26.74 -35.59 -4.99
N ALA A 7 -25.89 -35.19 -5.94
CA ALA A 7 -24.92 -34.13 -5.72
C ALA A 7 -25.68 -32.81 -5.52
N LYS A 8 -25.93 -32.43 -4.27
CA LYS A 8 -26.51 -31.12 -3.94
C LYS A 8 -25.45 -30.06 -4.23
N PHE A 9 -25.69 -29.26 -5.27
CA PHE A 9 -24.85 -28.13 -5.60
C PHE A 9 -24.99 -27.05 -4.51
N ASP A 10 -23.91 -26.84 -3.74
CA ASP A 10 -23.82 -25.79 -2.73
C ASP A 10 -22.66 -24.85 -3.11
N PRO A 11 -22.94 -23.67 -3.69
CA PRO A 11 -21.89 -22.75 -4.14
C PRO A 11 -21.09 -22.21 -2.95
N PHE A 12 -19.77 -22.34 -3.02
CA PHE A 12 -18.87 -21.88 -1.97
C PHE A 12 -17.97 -20.76 -2.47
N LEU A 13 -17.98 -19.63 -1.76
CA LEU A 13 -17.14 -18.49 -2.06
C LEU A 13 -15.69 -18.77 -1.66
N THR A 14 -14.87 -19.15 -2.63
CA THR A 14 -13.45 -19.45 -2.42
C THR A 14 -12.58 -18.20 -2.35
N ASN A 15 -12.91 -17.15 -3.13
CA ASN A 15 -12.07 -15.96 -3.22
C ASN A 15 -12.90 -14.68 -3.42
N VAL A 16 -12.50 -13.61 -2.75
CA VAL A 16 -12.94 -12.23 -3.01
C VAL A 16 -11.71 -11.35 -3.07
N SER A 17 -11.54 -10.63 -4.17
CA SER A 17 -10.53 -9.58 -4.30
C SER A 17 -11.21 -8.28 -4.68
N ALA A 18 -10.86 -7.19 -4.01
CA ALA A 18 -11.38 -5.86 -4.33
C ALA A 18 -10.24 -4.84 -4.26
N GLN A 19 -10.15 -3.99 -5.29
CA GLN A 19 -9.15 -2.93 -5.39
C GLN A 19 -9.86 -1.59 -5.50
N PHE A 20 -9.51 -0.66 -4.62
CA PHE A 20 -10.08 0.67 -4.59
C PHE A 20 -8.97 1.71 -4.70
N ALA A 21 -9.23 2.76 -5.48
CA ALA A 21 -8.41 3.96 -5.50
C ALA A 21 -9.26 5.14 -5.02
N ILE A 22 -8.84 5.77 -3.94
CA ILE A 22 -9.49 6.92 -3.34
C ILE A 22 -8.60 8.13 -3.61
N THR A 23 -9.17 9.11 -4.28
CA THR A 23 -8.51 10.37 -4.65
C THR A 23 -9.38 11.55 -4.21
N PRO A 24 -8.92 12.80 -4.32
CA PRO A 24 -9.75 13.96 -4.01
C PRO A 24 -11.01 13.99 -4.87
N ALA A 25 -10.94 13.55 -6.13
CA ALA A 25 -12.10 13.47 -7.01
C ALA A 25 -13.17 12.49 -6.47
N THR A 26 -12.75 11.37 -5.87
CA THR A 26 -13.66 10.42 -5.22
C THR A 26 -14.42 11.09 -4.08
N ILE A 27 -13.73 11.85 -3.22
CA ILE A 27 -14.36 12.58 -2.11
C ILE A 27 -15.30 13.66 -2.64
N HIS A 28 -14.87 14.45 -3.63
CA HIS A 28 -15.72 15.48 -4.23
C HIS A 28 -16.98 14.90 -4.89
N GLY A 29 -16.86 13.73 -5.54
CA GLY A 29 -18.02 13.03 -6.11
C GLY A 29 -19.02 12.58 -5.04
N ILE A 30 -18.54 11.98 -3.95
CA ILE A 30 -19.41 11.58 -2.82
C ILE A 30 -20.02 12.82 -2.15
N ALA A 31 -19.24 13.88 -1.94
CA ALA A 31 -19.74 15.14 -1.41
C ALA A 31 -20.81 15.77 -2.31
N ALA A 32 -20.65 15.70 -3.64
CA ALA A 32 -21.65 16.15 -4.59
C ALA A 32 -22.94 15.33 -4.51
N LEU A 33 -22.86 14.00 -4.35
CA LEU A 33 -24.03 13.13 -4.14
C LEU A 33 -24.79 13.48 -2.85
N LEU A 34 -24.08 13.91 -1.82
CA LEU A 34 -24.65 14.35 -0.55
C LEU A 34 -25.05 15.84 -0.52
N GLY A 35 -24.99 16.54 -1.66
CA GLY A 35 -25.39 17.95 -1.78
C GLY A 35 -24.40 18.96 -1.21
N LEU A 36 -23.18 18.54 -0.85
CA LEU A 36 -22.12 19.37 -0.26
C LEU A 36 -21.12 19.91 -1.30
N GLY A 37 -21.26 19.54 -2.57
CA GLY A 37 -20.36 19.93 -3.66
C GLY A 37 -20.76 21.25 -4.34
N GLY A 38 -20.05 22.33 -4.03
CA GLY A 38 -20.11 23.57 -4.82
C GLY A 38 -19.61 23.31 -6.25
N ARG A 39 -20.40 23.70 -7.25
CA ARG A 39 -20.09 23.52 -8.68
C ARG A 39 -18.73 24.17 -9.00
N SER A 40 -17.76 23.38 -9.43
CA SER A 40 -16.54 23.86 -10.07
C SER A 40 -16.23 23.01 -11.29
N ALA A 41 -15.81 23.71 -12.33
CA ALA A 41 -15.87 23.33 -13.74
C ALA A 41 -15.17 22.00 -14.09
N SER A 42 -15.72 21.39 -15.15
CA SER A 42 -15.23 20.23 -15.89
C SER A 42 -13.71 20.08 -15.88
N ARG A 43 -13.21 19.11 -15.12
CA ARG A 43 -11.86 18.57 -15.28
C ARG A 43 -11.96 17.19 -15.93
N GLN A 44 -11.45 17.11 -17.14
CA GLN A 44 -11.33 15.92 -17.97
C GLN A 44 -10.72 14.74 -17.18
N PRO A 45 -11.28 13.52 -17.30
CA PRO A 45 -10.72 12.34 -16.64
C PRO A 45 -9.30 12.04 -17.17
N PRO A 46 -8.38 11.52 -16.33
CA PRO A 46 -7.07 11.11 -16.79
C PRO A 46 -7.22 9.97 -17.81
N ALA A 47 -6.50 10.09 -18.93
CA ALA A 47 -6.41 9.04 -19.93
C ALA A 47 -5.90 7.75 -19.30
N THR A 48 -6.58 6.63 -19.59
CA THR A 48 -6.14 5.28 -19.26
C THR A 48 -4.72 5.07 -19.83
N PRO A 49 -3.71 4.70 -19.02
CA PRO A 49 -2.43 4.29 -19.58
C PRO A 49 -2.60 3.01 -20.42
N PRO A 50 -1.94 2.88 -21.58
CA PRO A 50 -1.94 1.64 -22.33
C PRO A 50 -1.30 0.51 -21.50
N PRO A 51 -1.68 -0.77 -21.74
CA PRO A 51 -1.15 -1.90 -20.98
C PRO A 51 0.37 -2.00 -21.23
N ALA A 52 1.16 -1.74 -20.19
CA ALA A 52 2.58 -2.04 -20.18
C ALA A 52 2.77 -3.57 -20.15
N GLY A 53 3.67 -4.05 -21.00
CA GLY A 53 4.01 -5.46 -21.16
C GLY A 53 4.50 -6.11 -19.87
N THR A 54 4.51 -7.44 -19.91
CA THR A 54 4.83 -8.38 -18.84
C THR A 54 6.17 -8.08 -18.15
N GLU A 55 6.13 -7.35 -17.03
CA GLU A 55 7.26 -7.28 -16.09
C GLU A 55 6.98 -8.21 -14.89
N SER A 56 7.92 -9.13 -14.67
CA SER A 56 7.90 -10.13 -13.60
C SER A 56 7.77 -9.49 -12.21
N PRO A 57 7.15 -10.17 -11.22
CA PRO A 57 7.00 -9.62 -9.88
C PRO A 57 8.36 -9.40 -9.21
N PRO A 58 8.56 -8.30 -8.45
CA PRO A 58 9.83 -8.04 -7.78
C PRO A 58 10.02 -9.00 -6.60
N ASN A 59 11.21 -9.62 -6.57
CA ASN A 59 11.67 -10.50 -5.51
C ASN A 59 11.81 -9.70 -4.19
N PRO A 60 11.20 -10.11 -3.06
CA PRO A 60 11.19 -9.32 -1.82
C PRO A 60 12.54 -9.22 -1.09
N ALA A 61 13.61 -9.84 -1.61
CA ALA A 61 14.93 -9.90 -0.98
C ALA A 61 15.91 -8.78 -1.41
N ASP A 62 15.56 -7.91 -2.36
CA ASP A 62 16.49 -6.90 -2.93
C ASP A 62 16.23 -5.45 -2.46
N ARG A 63 15.40 -5.25 -1.41
CA ARG A 63 15.03 -3.89 -0.91
C ARG A 63 16.14 -3.17 -0.13
N THR A 64 17.35 -3.73 -0.04
CA THR A 64 18.50 -3.12 0.67
C THR A 64 19.53 -2.47 -0.25
N ARG A 65 19.27 -2.35 -1.57
CA ARG A 65 20.16 -1.56 -2.43
C ARG A 65 19.83 -0.07 -2.34
N SER A 66 20.76 0.64 -1.70
CA SER A 66 20.90 2.09 -1.69
C SER A 66 20.78 2.66 -3.11
N VAL A 67 19.70 3.41 -3.32
CA VAL A 67 19.45 4.16 -4.56
C VAL A 67 20.32 5.41 -4.53
N GLY A 68 21.26 5.52 -5.48
CA GLY A 68 22.00 6.74 -5.77
C GLY A 68 21.08 7.88 -6.25
N PRO A 69 21.56 9.13 -6.29
CA PRO A 69 20.72 10.33 -6.28
C PRO A 69 19.96 10.66 -7.59
N GLU A 70 19.83 9.74 -8.55
CA GLU A 70 19.41 10.11 -9.92
C GLU A 70 18.10 9.48 -10.43
N ALA A 71 17.23 8.97 -9.55
CA ALA A 71 15.90 8.53 -9.97
C ALA A 71 14.82 8.91 -8.95
N LEU A 72 14.45 10.19 -8.93
CA LEU A 72 13.16 10.60 -8.36
C LEU A 72 12.12 10.64 -9.48
N PRO A 73 11.10 9.76 -9.51
CA PRO A 73 9.87 10.09 -10.19
C PRO A 73 9.17 11.14 -9.32
N ILE A 74 9.58 12.40 -9.42
CA ILE A 74 8.82 13.51 -8.83
C ILE A 74 7.58 13.66 -9.69
N GLY A 75 6.54 12.92 -9.31
CA GLY A 75 5.19 13.06 -9.85
C GLY A 75 4.80 14.53 -9.85
N GLY A 76 4.50 15.02 -11.05
CA GLY A 76 4.09 16.39 -11.30
C GLY A 76 2.99 16.87 -10.35
N GLY A 77 3.13 18.13 -9.94
CA GLY A 77 2.32 18.79 -8.93
C GLY A 77 0.81 18.61 -9.11
N GLY A 78 0.23 17.89 -8.17
CA GLY A 78 -1.18 17.97 -7.84
C GLY A 78 -1.31 18.01 -6.32
N LYS A 79 -1.77 19.14 -5.77
CA LYS A 79 -2.18 19.23 -4.37
C LYS A 79 -3.24 18.14 -4.13
N GLY A 80 -2.91 17.11 -3.36
CA GLY A 80 -3.83 16.01 -3.12
C GLY A 80 -3.21 14.80 -2.43
N PHE A 81 -4.02 13.77 -2.29
CA PHE A 81 -3.63 12.46 -1.79
C PHE A 81 -4.08 11.37 -2.78
N ASN A 82 -3.46 10.22 -2.72
CA ASN A 82 -3.89 9.02 -3.42
C ASN A 82 -3.79 7.86 -2.44
N LEU A 83 -4.92 7.21 -2.18
CA LEU A 83 -5.03 6.04 -1.31
C LEU A 83 -5.45 4.85 -2.16
N SER A 84 -4.60 3.84 -2.28
CA SER A 84 -4.97 2.55 -2.84
C SER A 84 -5.25 1.54 -1.72
N LEU A 85 -6.32 0.76 -1.88
CA LEU A 85 -6.74 -0.29 -0.96
C LEU A 85 -6.84 -1.59 -1.76
N ASN A 86 -6.21 -2.64 -1.26
CA ASN A 86 -6.22 -3.98 -1.84
C ASN A 86 -6.76 -4.95 -0.81
N TYR A 87 -8.02 -5.36 -0.96
CA TYR A 87 -8.66 -6.33 -0.09
C TYR A 87 -8.66 -7.72 -0.74
N THR A 88 -8.26 -8.73 0.03
CA THR A 88 -8.28 -10.13 -0.41
C THR A 88 -8.82 -11.01 0.69
N ARG A 89 -9.75 -11.90 0.35
CA ARG A 89 -10.27 -12.95 1.22
C ARG A 89 -10.26 -14.29 0.51
N ILE A 90 -9.54 -15.25 1.06
CA ILE A 90 -9.47 -16.63 0.58
C ILE A 90 -10.17 -17.51 1.59
N ARG A 91 -11.00 -18.44 1.14
CA ARG A 91 -11.65 -19.45 1.99
C ARG A 91 -11.42 -20.84 1.40
N THR A 92 -11.11 -21.79 2.25
CA THR A 92 -11.07 -23.21 1.92
C THR A 92 -12.38 -23.86 2.34
N ARG A 93 -12.95 -24.71 1.50
CA ARG A 93 -14.17 -25.46 1.84
C ARG A 93 -13.78 -26.52 2.89
N PRO A 94 -14.42 -26.56 4.07
CA PRO A 94 -14.25 -27.68 4.99
C PRO A 94 -14.79 -28.95 4.35
N GLN A 95 -13.97 -29.98 4.19
CA GLN A 95 -14.40 -31.28 3.65
C GLN A 95 -14.79 -32.21 4.80
N ALA A 96 -16.01 -32.76 4.77
CA ALA A 96 -16.58 -33.55 5.86
C ALA A 96 -15.80 -34.83 6.21
N ASP A 97 -15.06 -35.39 5.24
CA ASP A 97 -14.28 -36.63 5.39
C ASP A 97 -12.82 -36.40 5.82
N SER A 98 -12.41 -35.14 5.96
CA SER A 98 -11.09 -34.80 6.50
C SER A 98 -11.28 -34.45 7.96
N ALA A 99 -10.98 -35.39 8.86
CA ALA A 99 -10.70 -35.07 10.25
C ALA A 99 -9.56 -34.04 10.27
N SER A 100 -9.92 -32.76 10.25
CA SER A 100 -8.95 -31.68 10.01
C SER A 100 -8.14 -31.47 11.27
N ILE A 101 -7.01 -32.16 11.36
CA ILE A 101 -5.90 -31.77 12.22
C ILE A 101 -5.38 -30.45 11.63
N GLY A 102 -5.92 -29.31 12.10
CA GLY A 102 -5.38 -27.97 11.82
C GLY A 102 -5.70 -27.37 10.43
N GLY A 103 -6.88 -27.64 9.86
CA GLY A 103 -7.29 -27.03 8.59
C GLY A 103 -7.26 -25.49 8.67
N SER A 104 -6.40 -24.85 7.87
CA SER A 104 -6.23 -23.39 7.83
C SER A 104 -7.58 -22.72 7.54
N ALA A 105 -8.13 -22.07 8.55
CA ALA A 105 -9.25 -21.15 8.39
C ALA A 105 -8.82 -20.09 7.37
N GLY A 106 -9.65 -19.88 6.34
CA GLY A 106 -9.35 -18.96 5.25
C GLY A 106 -8.79 -17.61 5.72
N SER A 107 -7.96 -16.98 4.88
CA SER A 107 -7.30 -15.72 5.22
C SER A 107 -8.06 -14.50 4.70
N GLN A 108 -8.09 -13.42 5.47
CA GLN A 108 -8.69 -12.15 5.13
C GLN A 108 -7.71 -11.01 5.48
N GLN A 109 -7.32 -10.24 4.46
CA GLN A 109 -6.38 -9.13 4.63
C GLN A 109 -6.72 -7.93 3.77
N VAL A 110 -6.31 -6.75 4.22
CA VAL A 110 -6.29 -5.52 3.44
C VAL A 110 -4.90 -4.92 3.44
N GLY A 111 -4.34 -4.66 2.26
CA GLY A 111 -3.18 -3.80 2.08
C GLY A 111 -3.62 -2.39 1.70
N PHE A 112 -2.87 -1.38 2.12
CA PHE A 112 -3.10 -0.02 1.67
C PHE A 112 -1.80 0.74 1.41
N THR A 113 -1.86 1.65 0.45
CA THR A 113 -0.79 2.59 0.14
C THR A 113 -1.38 3.98 0.02
N LEU A 114 -0.95 4.89 0.89
CA LEU A 114 -1.31 6.29 0.89
C LEU A 114 -0.10 7.11 0.42
N SER A 115 -0.28 7.94 -0.60
CA SER A 115 0.71 8.94 -1.01
C SER A 115 0.05 10.31 -0.99
N PHE A 116 0.73 11.33 -0.47
CA PHE A 116 0.19 12.68 -0.39
C PHE A 116 1.30 13.71 -0.28
N GLN A 117 0.93 14.97 -0.54
CA GLN A 117 1.82 16.11 -0.38
C GLN A 117 1.26 17.01 0.75
N PRO A 118 1.74 16.85 2.00
CA PRO A 118 1.23 17.65 3.13
C PRO A 118 1.30 19.15 2.85
N THR A 119 2.39 19.61 2.24
CA THR A 119 2.57 20.98 1.73
C THR A 119 3.45 20.95 0.48
N ALA A 120 3.64 22.10 -0.20
CA ALA A 120 4.24 22.20 -1.54
C ALA A 120 5.67 21.63 -1.70
N ARG A 121 6.35 21.34 -0.60
CA ARG A 121 7.73 20.85 -0.60
C ARG A 121 7.91 19.60 0.25
N TRP A 122 6.80 18.98 0.63
CA TRP A 122 6.78 17.72 1.37
C TRP A 122 6.10 16.66 0.52
N SER A 123 6.67 15.46 0.48
CA SER A 123 6.05 14.25 -0.05
C SER A 123 6.01 13.22 1.07
N ALA A 124 4.88 12.52 1.20
CA ALA A 124 4.70 11.49 2.20
C ALA A 124 4.09 10.25 1.54
N THR A 125 4.62 9.08 1.89
CA THR A 125 4.06 7.79 1.52
C THR A 125 3.94 6.91 2.74
N TRP A 126 2.81 6.24 2.90
CA TRP A 126 2.56 5.27 3.95
C TRP A 126 2.00 3.99 3.35
N GLU A 127 2.67 2.88 3.58
CA GLU A 127 2.24 1.54 3.23
C GLU A 127 2.01 0.73 4.51
N SER A 128 0.91 -0.01 4.56
CA SER A 128 0.68 -1.01 5.59
C SER A 128 -0.32 -2.07 5.15
N ASN A 129 -0.42 -3.13 5.94
CA ASN A 129 -1.38 -4.19 5.75
C ASN A 129 -2.04 -4.56 7.08
N TYR A 130 -3.27 -5.05 7.03
CA TYR A 130 -4.04 -5.49 8.17
C TYR A 130 -4.64 -6.85 7.89
N ASN A 131 -4.42 -7.80 8.78
CA ASN A 131 -5.02 -9.13 8.73
C ASN A 131 -6.24 -9.13 9.66
N PHE A 132 -7.41 -9.44 9.11
CA PHE A 132 -8.68 -9.44 9.85
C PHE A 132 -8.87 -10.69 10.72
N ASP A 133 -8.21 -11.80 10.40
CA ASP A 133 -8.30 -13.04 11.18
C ASP A 133 -7.50 -12.91 12.47
N THR A 134 -6.25 -12.44 12.37
CA THR A 134 -5.40 -12.18 13.55
C THR A 134 -5.70 -10.82 14.20
N ARG A 135 -6.49 -9.97 13.54
CA ARG A 135 -6.81 -8.59 13.93
C ARG A 135 -5.58 -7.73 14.17
N GLN A 136 -4.51 -7.99 13.43
CA GLN A 136 -3.21 -7.35 13.60
C GLN A 136 -2.80 -6.60 12.33
N PHE A 137 -2.15 -5.46 12.53
CA PHE A 137 -1.37 -4.83 11.48
C PHE A 137 -0.10 -5.62 11.21
N GLY A 138 0.28 -5.71 9.95
CA GLY A 138 1.56 -6.24 9.52
C GLY A 138 2.64 -5.17 9.58
N ALA A 139 3.35 -4.97 8.47
CA ALA A 139 4.40 -3.97 8.43
C ALA A 139 3.80 -2.56 8.33
N HIS A 140 4.50 -1.58 8.89
CA HIS A 140 4.24 -0.16 8.63
C HIS A 140 5.49 0.44 8.01
N ALA A 141 5.38 0.96 6.79
CA ALA A 141 6.45 1.66 6.11
C ALA A 141 6.00 3.10 5.82
N ILE A 142 6.64 4.08 6.45
CA ILE A 142 6.35 5.50 6.28
C ILE A 142 7.62 6.16 5.74
N ARG A 143 7.50 6.86 4.62
CA ARG A 143 8.56 7.69 4.07
C ARG A 143 8.05 9.11 3.94
N LEU A 144 8.86 10.06 4.37
CA LEU A 144 8.58 11.48 4.33
C LEU A 144 9.80 12.18 3.76
N GLU A 145 9.61 13.01 2.75
CA GLU A 145 10.70 13.76 2.12
C GLU A 145 10.38 15.23 2.11
N ARG A 146 11.43 16.04 2.27
CA ARG A 146 11.35 17.49 2.33
C ARG A 146 12.45 18.12 1.50
N ASP A 147 12.04 18.89 0.51
CA ASP A 147 12.94 19.63 -0.36
C ASP A 147 13.11 21.08 0.12
N LEU A 148 14.29 21.39 0.65
CA LEU A 148 14.68 22.68 1.24
C LEU A 148 15.66 23.44 0.32
N ASN A 149 15.30 23.59 -0.96
CA ASN A 149 16.05 24.32 -1.99
C ASN A 149 17.41 23.70 -2.33
N ARG A 150 18.38 23.84 -1.42
CA ARG A 150 19.74 23.29 -1.55
C ARG A 150 19.93 22.04 -0.71
N TRP A 151 18.96 21.73 0.14
CA TRP A 151 19.00 20.61 1.07
C TRP A 151 17.86 19.65 0.78
N HIS A 152 18.14 18.36 0.83
CA HIS A 152 17.13 17.31 0.78
C HIS A 152 17.14 16.55 2.10
N ALA A 153 15.98 16.42 2.73
CA ALA A 153 15.81 15.62 3.93
C ALA A 153 14.85 14.45 3.64
N SER A 154 15.25 13.25 4.03
CA SER A 154 14.47 12.03 3.90
C SER A 154 14.36 11.35 5.26
N PHE A 155 13.14 10.96 5.61
CA PHE A 155 12.81 10.23 6.82
C PHE A 155 12.17 8.91 6.39
N SER A 156 12.66 7.82 6.93
CA SER A 156 12.12 6.48 6.71
C SER A 156 11.86 5.81 8.05
N PHE A 157 10.65 5.31 8.22
CA PHE A 157 10.26 4.51 9.36
C PHE A 157 9.70 3.19 8.85
N LEU A 158 10.28 2.10 9.31
CA LEU A 158 9.81 0.75 9.04
C LEU A 158 9.58 0.03 10.35
N LYS A 159 8.37 -0.46 10.60
CA LYS A 159 8.07 -1.38 11.69
C LYS A 159 7.62 -2.71 11.12
N ALA A 160 8.33 -3.78 11.47
CA ALA A 160 8.00 -5.14 11.09
C ALA A 160 6.88 -5.72 11.98
N PRO A 161 6.18 -6.77 11.51
CA PRO A 161 5.10 -7.42 12.26
C PRO A 161 5.56 -7.99 13.61
N ASN A 162 6.82 -8.43 13.70
CA ASN A 162 7.43 -8.95 14.93
C ASN A 162 7.74 -7.86 15.98
N GLY A 163 7.46 -6.58 15.67
CA GLY A 163 7.65 -5.46 16.59
C GLY A 163 8.96 -4.71 16.42
N ASN A 164 9.97 -5.28 15.75
CA ASN A 164 11.20 -4.57 15.43
C ASN A 164 10.89 -3.37 14.53
N PHE A 165 11.51 -2.23 14.81
CA PHE A 165 11.47 -1.08 13.94
C PHE A 165 12.86 -0.54 13.63
N ALA A 166 12.96 0.07 12.44
CA ALA A 166 14.09 0.87 12.01
C ALA A 166 13.59 2.27 11.68
N PHE A 167 14.33 3.27 12.15
CA PHE A 167 14.15 4.65 11.75
C PHE A 167 15.47 5.15 11.16
N SER A 168 15.40 5.67 9.95
CA SER A 168 16.53 6.26 9.25
C SER A 168 16.20 7.69 8.86
N PHE A 169 17.14 8.59 9.14
CA PHE A 169 17.06 9.98 8.74
C PHE A 169 18.32 10.35 7.96
N TYR A 170 18.10 10.93 6.79
CA TYR A 170 19.15 11.33 5.87
C TYR A 170 18.96 12.79 5.47
N VAL A 171 20.03 13.57 5.54
CA VAL A 171 20.07 14.94 5.01
C VAL A 171 21.29 15.10 4.14
N ALA A 172 21.09 15.69 2.96
CA ALA A 172 22.16 15.99 2.02
C ALA A 172 22.04 17.40 1.45
N LEU A 173 23.20 18.00 1.16
CA LEU A 173 23.29 19.14 0.25
C LEU A 173 23.18 18.62 -1.18
N LEU A 174 22.27 19.21 -1.96
CA LEU A 174 22.15 18.95 -3.40
C LEU A 174 23.37 19.49 -4.17
N ASP A 175 23.98 20.58 -3.69
CA ASP A 175 25.10 21.24 -4.37
C ASP A 175 26.48 20.67 -3.97
N GLN A 176 26.55 19.86 -2.91
CA GLN A 176 27.78 19.23 -2.43
C GLN A 176 27.42 17.90 -1.75
N PRO A 177 27.29 16.80 -2.52
CA PRO A 177 26.79 15.51 -2.03
C PRO A 177 27.73 14.80 -1.03
N ASP A 178 28.89 15.39 -0.73
CA ASP A 178 29.94 14.83 0.13
C ASP A 178 29.70 15.04 1.63
N ILE A 179 28.78 15.92 2.04
CA ILE A 179 28.41 16.11 3.45
C ILE A 179 27.11 15.32 3.70
N LYS A 180 27.26 14.12 4.25
CA LYS A 180 26.16 13.22 4.63
C LYS A 180 26.08 13.11 6.15
N PHE A 181 24.91 13.36 6.71
CA PHE A 181 24.60 13.03 8.10
C PHE A 181 23.60 11.87 8.09
N ASP A 182 24.10 10.67 8.37
CA ASP A 182 23.31 9.44 8.46
C ASP A 182 22.99 9.15 9.93
N TYR A 183 21.71 9.11 10.29
CA TYR A 183 21.27 8.62 11.60
C TYR A 183 20.36 7.41 11.41
N GLU A 184 20.81 6.26 11.89
CA GLU A 184 20.03 5.01 11.91
C GLU A 184 19.84 4.54 13.35
N GLN A 185 18.59 4.29 13.72
CA GLN A 185 18.23 3.68 15.00
C GLN A 185 17.43 2.41 14.73
N GLN A 186 17.89 1.28 15.31
CA GLN A 186 17.23 -0.02 15.23
C GLN A 186 16.92 -0.53 16.64
N SER A 187 15.71 -1.06 16.85
CA SER A 187 15.34 -1.66 18.13
C SER A 187 15.29 -3.18 18.03
N PHE A 188 16.05 -3.91 18.85
CA PHE A 188 15.91 -5.36 18.95
C PHE A 188 15.01 -5.69 20.15
N THR A 189 13.88 -6.37 19.92
CA THR A 189 13.09 -6.95 21.02
C THR A 189 13.58 -8.38 21.26
N ARG A 190 13.99 -8.66 22.50
CA ARG A 190 14.50 -9.96 22.97
C ARG A 190 13.38 -11.00 23.07
#